data_AF-A0A7W6LVP7-F1
#
_entry.id   AF-A0A7W6LVP7-F1
#
_cell.length_a   1.000
_cell.length_b   1.000
_cell.length_c   1.000
_cell.angle_alpha   90.00
_cell.angle_beta   90.00
_cell.angle_gamma   90.00
#
_symmetry.space_group_name_H-M   'P 1'
#
loop_
_entity.id
_entity.type
_entity.pdbx_description
1 polymer ?
#
loop_
_entity_poly.entity_id
_entity_poly.type
_entity_poly.pdbx_seq_one_letter_code
_entity_poly.pdbx_strand_id
1 'polypeptide(L)'
;MANRIPLDPKLPKLFDSTPNERRSKAQLDAWWDRPFGVTMADGRIAVRCLNGGAWDRSTHLGVADDYDAACALAEAKQADWLRVRERPVLSPQNGQILLLKMSQRPDENMVTVGTFATVEAANEYVRTNYPQP
;
A
#
# COMPACT_ATOMS: atom_id res chain seq x y z
N MET A 1 -2.41 -3.56 20.81
CA MET A 1 -2.57 -4.95 20.34
C MET A 1 -2.66 -4.87 18.84
N ALA A 2 -1.91 -5.71 18.12
CA ALA A 2 -1.96 -5.71 16.67
C ALA A 2 -3.34 -6.12 16.17
N ASN A 3 -3.80 -5.50 15.09
CA ASN A 3 -5.06 -5.89 14.46
C ASN A 3 -4.96 -7.34 13.97
N ARG A 4 -5.95 -8.16 14.33
CA ARG A 4 -6.02 -9.56 13.91
C ARG A 4 -6.32 -9.64 12.41
N ILE A 5 -5.50 -10.38 11.67
CA ILE A 5 -5.67 -10.58 10.22
C ILE A 5 -6.37 -11.92 9.93
N PRO A 6 -7.18 -12.06 8.87
CA PRO A 6 -7.70 -13.36 8.47
C PRO A 6 -6.57 -14.36 8.19
N LEU A 7 -6.71 -15.59 8.69
CA LEU A 7 -5.79 -16.71 8.40
C LEU A 7 -6.45 -17.66 7.41
N ASP A 8 -5.73 -18.00 6.34
CA ASP A 8 -6.20 -18.84 5.23
C ASP A 8 -7.59 -18.47 4.69
N PRO A 9 -7.85 -17.18 4.39
CA PRO A 9 -9.16 -16.80 3.90
C PRO A 9 -9.40 -17.36 2.51
N LYS A 10 -10.67 -17.65 2.19
CA LYS A 10 -11.06 -18.09 0.85
C LYS A 10 -10.89 -16.95 -0.15
N LEU A 11 -9.79 -16.98 -0.89
CA LEU A 11 -9.49 -15.98 -1.91
C LEU A 11 -10.42 -16.12 -3.14
N PRO A 12 -10.72 -15.01 -3.84
CA PRO A 12 -11.33 -15.06 -5.16
C PRO A 12 -10.52 -15.93 -6.14
N LYS A 13 -11.19 -16.48 -7.16
CA LYS A 13 -10.49 -17.19 -8.23
C LYS A 13 -9.46 -16.27 -8.89
N LEU A 14 -8.28 -16.80 -9.18
CA LEU A 14 -7.17 -16.08 -9.83
C LEU A 14 -6.71 -14.83 -9.06
N PHE A 15 -6.90 -14.78 -7.74
CA PHE A 15 -6.59 -13.59 -6.93
C PHE A 15 -5.17 -13.08 -7.13
N ASP A 16 -4.17 -13.98 -7.12
CA ASP A 16 -2.74 -13.64 -7.32
C ASP A 16 -2.30 -13.71 -8.81
N SER A 17 -3.25 -13.79 -9.75
CA SER A 17 -2.98 -13.77 -11.19
C SER A 17 -3.81 -12.71 -11.93
N THR A 18 -4.57 -11.91 -11.19
CA THR A 18 -5.38 -10.81 -11.74
C THR A 18 -4.60 -9.50 -11.58
N PRO A 19 -4.31 -8.76 -12.65
CA PRO A 19 -3.70 -7.43 -12.54
C PRO A 19 -4.54 -6.44 -11.73
N ASN A 20 -3.89 -5.52 -10.99
CA ASN A 20 -4.56 -4.52 -10.15
C ASN A 20 -5.63 -3.71 -10.91
N GLU A 21 -5.31 -3.26 -12.12
CA GLU A 21 -6.19 -2.48 -12.99
C GLU A 21 -7.41 -3.24 -13.50
N ARG A 22 -7.37 -4.58 -13.47
CA ARG A 22 -8.46 -5.45 -13.93
C ARG A 22 -9.36 -5.91 -12.79
N ARG A 23 -9.04 -5.57 -11.54
CA ARG A 23 -9.86 -5.94 -10.38
C ARG A 23 -11.14 -5.11 -10.35
N SER A 24 -12.24 -5.74 -9.95
CA SER A 24 -13.49 -5.03 -9.76
C SER A 24 -13.44 -4.16 -8.50
N LYS A 25 -14.27 -3.11 -8.47
CA LYS A 25 -14.40 -2.26 -7.27
C LYS A 25 -14.72 -3.07 -6.01
N ALA A 26 -15.62 -4.04 -6.09
CA ALA A 26 -15.98 -4.91 -4.97
C ALA A 26 -14.79 -5.73 -4.46
N GLN A 27 -13.90 -6.20 -5.35
CA GLN A 27 -12.68 -6.89 -4.93
C GLN A 27 -11.69 -5.93 -4.27
N LEU A 28 -11.51 -4.74 -4.80
CA LEU A 28 -10.64 -3.73 -4.20
C LEU A 28 -11.16 -3.30 -2.82
N ASP A 29 -12.46 -3.05 -2.67
CA ASP A 29 -13.05 -2.69 -1.38
C ASP A 29 -12.90 -3.79 -0.32
N ALA A 30 -12.95 -5.06 -0.74
CA ALA A 30 -12.84 -6.23 0.14
C ALA A 30 -11.41 -6.62 0.51
N TRP A 31 -10.41 -6.29 -0.32
CA TRP A 31 -9.05 -6.82 -0.18
C TRP A 31 -7.94 -5.77 -0.18
N TRP A 32 -8.18 -4.57 -0.70
CA TRP A 32 -7.15 -3.54 -0.77
C TRP A 32 -6.75 -3.08 0.63
N ASP A 33 -5.44 -3.02 0.88
CA ASP A 33 -4.84 -2.65 2.18
C ASP A 33 -5.34 -3.49 3.37
N ARG A 34 -5.81 -4.71 3.10
CA ARG A 34 -6.25 -5.68 4.12
C ARG A 34 -5.31 -6.88 4.12
N PRO A 35 -4.32 -6.91 5.03
CA PRO A 35 -3.41 -8.03 5.12
C PRO A 35 -4.13 -9.33 5.52
N PHE A 36 -3.57 -10.46 5.10
CA PHE A 36 -4.02 -11.81 5.46
C PHE A 36 -2.82 -12.75 5.58
N GLY A 37 -2.99 -13.80 6.38
CA GLY A 37 -2.03 -14.88 6.54
C GLY A 37 -2.35 -16.07 5.63
N VAL A 38 -1.31 -16.74 5.15
CA VAL A 38 -1.38 -18.04 4.46
C VAL A 38 -0.48 -19.02 5.21
N THR A 39 -1.05 -20.08 5.74
CA THR A 39 -0.31 -21.12 6.45
C THR A 39 0.55 -21.91 5.46
N MET A 40 1.84 -22.01 5.76
CA MET A 40 2.83 -22.72 4.98
C MET A 40 2.90 -24.19 5.38
N ALA A 41 3.51 -25.03 4.54
CA ALA A 41 3.64 -26.47 4.80
C ALA A 41 4.45 -26.80 6.06
N ASP A 42 5.32 -25.88 6.50
CA ASP A 42 6.13 -26.00 7.73
C ASP A 42 5.44 -25.40 8.97
N GLY A 43 4.19 -24.95 8.86
CA GLY A 43 3.40 -24.38 9.95
C GLY A 43 3.61 -22.88 10.18
N ARG A 44 4.58 -22.24 9.51
CA ARG A 44 4.76 -20.78 9.56
C ARG A 44 3.69 -20.07 8.73
N ILE A 45 3.58 -18.75 8.90
CA ILE A 45 2.54 -17.95 8.26
C ILE A 45 3.18 -16.93 7.33
N ALA A 46 2.91 -17.07 6.02
CA ALA A 46 3.25 -16.04 5.04
C ALA A 46 2.21 -14.91 5.11
N VAL A 47 2.65 -13.71 5.45
CA VAL A 47 1.79 -12.53 5.51
C VAL A 47 1.78 -11.83 4.16
N ARG A 48 0.59 -11.56 3.64
CA ARG A 48 0.38 -10.97 2.32
C ARG A 48 -0.62 -9.83 2.38
N CYS A 49 -0.55 -8.89 1.44
CA CYS A 49 -1.52 -7.80 1.33
C CYS A 49 -1.66 -7.35 -0.13
N LEU A 50 -2.90 -7.12 -0.58
CA LEU A 50 -3.16 -6.49 -1.86
C LEU A 50 -3.09 -4.96 -1.66
N ASN A 51 -1.94 -4.35 -1.91
CA ASN A 51 -1.71 -2.94 -1.58
C ASN A 51 -0.95 -2.15 -2.67
N GLY A 52 -0.69 -2.77 -3.82
CA GLY A 52 0.01 -2.15 -4.95
C GLY A 52 1.53 -2.26 -4.92
N GLY A 53 2.13 -2.90 -3.90
CA GLY A 53 3.56 -3.21 -3.89
C GLY A 53 3.97 -4.19 -5.01
N ALA A 54 3.06 -5.10 -5.39
CA ALA A 54 3.15 -5.87 -6.64
C ALA A 54 2.05 -5.45 -7.61
N TRP A 55 2.35 -5.48 -8.91
CA TRP A 55 1.43 -5.03 -9.96
C TRP A 55 0.32 -6.05 -10.28
N ASP A 56 0.59 -7.34 -10.13
CA ASP A 56 -0.24 -8.44 -10.62
C ASP A 56 -0.78 -9.40 -9.53
N ARG A 57 -0.36 -9.21 -8.27
CA ARG A 57 -0.66 -10.12 -7.16
C ARG A 57 -0.65 -9.41 -5.81
N SER A 58 -0.97 -10.14 -4.75
CA SER A 58 -0.71 -9.67 -3.39
C SER A 58 0.80 -9.57 -3.11
N THR A 59 1.18 -8.47 -2.48
CA THR A 59 2.54 -8.24 -1.97
C THR A 59 2.83 -9.21 -0.84
N HIS A 60 4.00 -9.83 -0.87
CA HIS A 60 4.51 -10.62 0.24
C HIS A 60 5.16 -9.68 1.27
N LEU A 61 4.59 -9.60 2.47
CA LEU A 61 5.09 -8.72 3.54
C LEU A 61 6.17 -9.41 4.40
N GLY A 62 6.16 -10.74 4.43
CA GLY A 62 7.17 -11.58 5.09
C GLY A 62 6.57 -12.88 5.62
N VAL A 63 7.31 -13.57 6.49
CA VAL A 63 6.90 -14.82 7.14
C VAL A 63 7.04 -14.66 8.65
N ALA A 64 6.10 -15.22 9.41
CA ALA A 64 6.10 -15.23 10.87
C ALA A 64 5.96 -16.67 11.41
N ASP A 65 6.52 -16.92 12.59
CA ASP A 65 6.54 -18.25 13.20
C ASP A 65 5.20 -18.63 13.85
N ASP A 66 4.43 -17.64 14.27
CA ASP A 66 3.10 -17.82 14.86
C ASP A 66 2.14 -16.71 14.45
N TYR A 67 0.88 -16.85 14.87
CA TYR A 67 -0.19 -15.94 14.45
C TYR A 67 -0.10 -14.54 15.07
N ASP A 68 0.41 -14.41 16.29
CA ASP A 68 0.55 -13.08 16.91
C ASP A 68 1.70 -12.31 16.25
N ALA A 69 2.81 -12.99 15.95
CA ALA A 69 3.90 -12.46 15.15
C ALA A 69 3.43 -12.10 13.72
N ALA A 70 2.54 -12.89 13.12
CA ALA A 70 1.96 -12.59 11.81
C ALA A 70 1.12 -11.30 11.84
N CYS A 71 0.31 -11.10 12.88
CA CYS A 71 -0.48 -9.88 13.06
C CYS A 71 0.42 -8.64 13.25
N ALA A 72 1.46 -8.75 14.08
CA ALA A 72 2.42 -7.67 14.29
C ALA A 72 3.20 -7.33 13.01
N LEU A 73 3.63 -8.34 12.24
CA LEU A 73 4.31 -8.16 10.96
C LEU A 73 3.40 -7.46 9.95
N ALA A 74 2.13 -7.86 9.86
CA ALA A 74 1.14 -7.25 8.98
C ALA A 74 0.94 -5.76 9.29
N GLU A 75 0.74 -5.41 10.55
CA GLU A 75 0.56 -4.03 10.99
C GLU A 75 1.78 -3.17 10.63
N ALA A 76 2.99 -3.62 11.02
CA ALA A 76 4.21 -2.87 10.79
C ALA A 76 4.48 -2.66 9.29
N LYS A 77 4.45 -3.73 8.49
CA LYS A 77 4.78 -3.65 7.06
C LYS A 77 3.72 -2.91 6.25
N GLN A 78 2.44 -3.04 6.60
CA GLN A 78 1.39 -2.28 5.93
C GLN A 78 1.47 -0.80 6.29
N ALA A 79 1.71 -0.44 7.55
CA ALA A 79 1.88 0.95 7.96
C ALA A 79 3.07 1.61 7.27
N ASP A 80 4.20 0.90 7.14
CA ASP A 80 5.37 1.38 6.40
C ASP A 80 5.05 1.60 4.93
N TRP A 81 4.35 0.66 4.28
CA TRP A 81 3.96 0.81 2.89
C TRP A 81 3.01 1.98 2.66
N LEU A 82 2.00 2.15 3.53
CA LEU A 82 1.07 3.29 3.45
C LEU A 82 1.81 4.62 3.56
N ARG A 83 2.76 4.73 4.50
CA ARG A 83 3.57 5.95 4.65
C ARG A 83 4.34 6.30 3.39
N VAL A 84 4.92 5.30 2.72
CA VAL A 84 5.63 5.51 1.45
C VAL A 84 4.65 5.88 0.32
N ARG A 85 3.54 5.14 0.19
CA ARG A 85 2.56 5.33 -0.89
C ARG A 85 1.81 6.66 -0.78
N GLU A 86 1.57 7.14 0.44
CA GLU A 86 0.87 8.40 0.67
C GLU A 86 1.72 9.64 0.41
N ARG A 87 3.05 9.49 0.37
CA ARG A 87 3.97 10.59 0.18
C ARG A 87 3.85 11.14 -1.25
N PRO A 88 3.53 12.43 -1.43
CA PRO A 88 3.44 13.02 -2.75
C PRO A 88 4.84 13.21 -3.37
N VAL A 89 4.86 13.30 -4.71
CA VAL A 89 6.05 13.55 -5.52
C VAL A 89 5.99 14.94 -6.15
N LEU A 90 7.16 15.57 -6.30
CA LEU A 90 7.27 16.84 -7.02
C LEU A 90 7.33 16.57 -8.53
N SER A 91 6.52 17.28 -9.29
CA SER A 91 6.45 17.20 -10.75
C SER A 91 6.50 18.61 -11.36
N PRO A 92 7.61 19.01 -11.98
CA PRO A 92 7.69 20.28 -12.70
C PRO A 92 6.78 20.25 -13.94
N GLN A 93 5.86 21.21 -14.05
CA GLN A 93 4.96 21.37 -15.20
C GLN A 93 4.72 22.85 -15.49
N ASN A 94 4.89 23.26 -16.76
CA ASN A 94 4.58 24.62 -17.25
C ASN A 94 5.17 25.75 -16.40
N GLY A 95 6.42 25.61 -15.93
CA GLY A 95 7.09 26.61 -15.10
C GLY A 95 6.63 26.66 -13.64
N GLN A 96 5.79 25.71 -13.21
CA GLN A 96 5.39 25.51 -11.83
C GLN A 96 5.83 24.14 -11.34
N ILE A 97 5.79 23.94 -10.01
CA ILE A 97 6.04 22.65 -9.37
C ILE A 97 4.71 22.16 -8.81
N LEU A 98 4.19 21.07 -9.37
CA LEU A 98 3.03 20.37 -8.82
C LEU A 98 3.49 19.38 -7.77
N LEU A 99 2.79 19.34 -6.65
CA LEU A 99 2.92 18.28 -5.66
C LEU A 99 1.81 17.27 -5.93
N LEU A 100 2.17 16.09 -6.43
CA LEU A 100 1.25 15.07 -6.91
C LEU A 100 1.22 13.89 -5.94
N LYS A 101 0.04 13.52 -5.45
CA LYS A 101 -0.16 12.26 -4.73
C LYS A 101 -0.63 11.23 -5.75
N MET A 102 0.21 10.21 -5.98
CA MET A 102 -0.11 9.09 -6.86
C MET A 102 -1.40 8.39 -6.41
N SER A 103 -2.09 7.73 -7.35
CA SER A 103 -3.27 6.92 -7.07
C SER A 103 -3.00 5.95 -5.91
N GLN A 104 -3.81 6.01 -4.86
CA GLN A 104 -3.66 5.10 -3.70
C GLN A 104 -4.29 3.73 -3.97
N ARG A 105 -5.21 3.68 -4.93
CA ARG A 105 -5.85 2.48 -5.45
C ARG A 105 -5.92 2.48 -6.98
N PRO A 106 -6.09 1.31 -7.61
CA PRO A 106 -6.22 1.20 -9.06
C PRO A 106 -7.48 1.87 -9.62
N ASP A 107 -8.52 2.01 -8.81
CA ASP A 107 -9.79 2.68 -9.17
C ASP A 107 -9.81 4.18 -8.81
N GLU A 108 -8.66 4.76 -8.46
CA GLU A 108 -8.50 6.16 -8.10
C GLU A 108 -7.55 6.89 -9.05
N ASN A 109 -7.78 8.19 -9.22
CA ASN A 109 -6.88 9.05 -9.99
C ASN A 109 -5.80 9.65 -9.09
N MET A 110 -4.65 9.96 -9.69
CA MET A 110 -3.66 10.83 -9.08
C MET A 110 -4.27 12.21 -8.81
N VAL A 111 -3.89 12.83 -7.68
CA VAL A 111 -4.40 14.12 -7.26
C VAL A 111 -3.28 15.14 -7.06
N THR A 112 -3.50 16.37 -7.50
CA THR A 112 -2.62 17.51 -7.19
C THR A 112 -2.95 18.01 -5.79
N VAL A 113 -2.03 17.86 -4.85
CA VAL A 113 -2.20 18.31 -3.46
C VAL A 113 -1.69 19.74 -3.24
N GLY A 114 -0.94 20.29 -4.19
CA GLY A 114 -0.48 21.67 -4.15
C GLY A 114 0.26 22.08 -5.42
N THR A 115 0.37 23.39 -5.62
CA THR A 115 1.11 24.00 -6.73
C THR A 115 2.01 25.09 -6.17
N PHE A 116 3.27 25.08 -6.57
CA PHE A 116 4.30 25.97 -6.06
C PHE A 116 5.03 26.66 -7.22
N ALA A 117 5.48 27.89 -7.00
CA ALA A 117 6.25 28.63 -8.00
C ALA A 117 7.69 28.10 -8.14
N THR A 118 8.26 27.55 -7.06
CA THR A 118 9.64 27.07 -7.02
C THR A 118 9.77 25.72 -6.32
N VAL A 119 10.88 25.02 -6.59
CA VAL A 119 11.18 23.72 -5.98
C VAL A 119 11.47 23.87 -4.49
N GLU A 120 12.08 24.98 -4.08
CA GLU A 120 12.42 25.27 -2.69
C GLU A 120 11.16 25.40 -1.83
N ALA A 121 10.18 26.17 -2.30
CA ALA A 121 8.90 26.32 -1.60
C ALA A 121 8.14 24.98 -1.50
N ALA A 122 8.17 24.19 -2.58
CA ALA A 122 7.55 22.87 -2.58
C ALA A 122 8.24 21.90 -1.61
N ASN A 123 9.58 21.89 -1.58
CA ASN A 123 10.37 21.08 -0.65
C ASN A 123 10.15 21.47 0.80
N GLU A 124 10.07 22.77 1.11
CA GLU A 124 9.75 23.24 2.45
C GLU A 124 8.36 22.77 2.89
N TYR A 125 7.36 22.89 2.01
CA TYR A 125 6.03 22.36 2.28
C TYR A 125 6.05 20.84 2.54
N VAL A 126 6.78 20.07 1.72
CA VAL A 126 6.91 18.62 1.90
C VAL A 126 7.59 18.28 3.22
N ARG A 127 8.65 19.00 3.60
CA ARG A 127 9.36 18.76 4.87
C ARG A 127 8.47 19.02 6.08
N THR A 128 7.64 20.05 6.03
CA THR A 128 6.75 20.43 7.13
C THR A 128 5.54 19.50 7.24
N ASN A 129 4.96 19.05 6.12
CA ASN A 129 3.71 18.29 6.10
C ASN A 129 3.90 16.77 5.95
N TYR A 130 5.05 16.32 5.44
CA TYR A 130 5.39 14.91 5.21
C TYR A 130 6.81 14.60 5.74
N PRO A 131 7.04 14.76 7.06
CA PRO A 131 8.34 14.50 7.66
C PRO A 131 8.79 13.06 7.39
N GLN A 132 10.10 12.87 7.19
CA GLN A 132 10.67 11.52 7.16
C GLN A 132 10.61 10.93 8.59
N PRO A 133 10.37 9.62 8.73
CA PRO A 133 10.44 8.94 10.02
C PRO A 133 11.86 8.98 10.62
#